data_AF-A0A4Q0A2N9-F1
#
_entry.id   AF-A0A4Q0A2N9-F1
#
_cell.length_a   1.000
_cell.length_b   1.000
_cell.length_c   1.000
_cell.angle_alpha   90.00
_cell.angle_beta   90.00
_cell.angle_gamma   90.00
#
_symmetry.space_group_name_H-M   'P 1'
#
loop_
_entity.id
_entity.type
_entity.pdbx_description
1 polymer ?
#
loop_
_entity_poly.entity_id
_entity_poly.type
_entity_poly.pdbx_seq_one_letter_code
_entity_poly.pdbx_strand_id
1 'polypeptide(L)' 'MAKKKRKQMKPWCWYCEREFEDELVLINHQKARHFKCSECNKRLNTANGMVIHVGQVHKIKVTK' A
#
# COMPACT_ATOMS: atom_id res chain seq x y z
N MET A 1 6.66 20.86 35.64
CA MET A 1 6.46 19.59 34.93
C MET A 1 6.04 19.87 33.50
N ALA A 2 6.96 19.76 32.54
CA ALA A 2 6.69 20.06 31.13
C ALA A 2 5.87 18.93 30.50
N LYS A 3 4.65 19.23 30.03
CA LYS A 3 3.80 18.29 29.29
C LYS A 3 4.51 17.88 28.01
N LYS A 4 5.11 16.69 27.99
CA LYS A 4 5.76 16.10 26.82
C LYS A 4 4.68 15.91 25.76
N LYS A 5 4.61 16.80 24.76
CA LYS A 5 3.70 16.66 23.61
C LYS A 5 3.98 15.30 22.97
N ARG A 6 3.02 14.38 23.05
CA ARG A 6 3.08 13.10 22.34
C ARG A 6 3.19 13.44 20.85
N LYS A 7 4.33 13.13 20.24
CA LYS A 7 4.52 13.26 18.79
C LYS A 7 3.41 12.43 18.16
N GLN A 8 2.46 13.08 17.49
CA GLN A 8 1.42 12.39 16.74
C GLN A 8 2.16 11.63 15.63
N MET A 9 2.17 10.30 15.69
CA MET A 9 2.84 9.51 14.67
C MET A 9 2.08 9.70 13.37
N LYS A 10 2.76 10.28 12.38
CA LYS A 10 2.21 10.43 11.05
C LYS A 10 2.03 9.04 10.43
N PRO A 11 0.87 8.74 9.83
CA PRO A 11 0.68 7.52 9.06
C PRO A 11 1.75 7.41 7.98
N TRP A 12 2.30 6.23 7.76
CA TRP A 12 3.35 6.02 6.76
C TRP A 12 3.13 4.72 5.98
N CYS A 13 3.60 4.69 4.74
CA CYS A 13 3.44 3.53 3.88
C CYS A 13 4.61 2.57 4.03
N TRP A 14 4.34 1.34 4.46
CA TRP A 14 5.36 0.29 4.59
C TRP A 14 6.03 -0.08 3.27
N TYR A 15 5.36 0.13 2.12
CA TYR A 15 5.87 -0.27 0.80
C TYR A 15 6.77 0.78 0.13
N CYS A 16 6.71 2.05 0.51
CA CYS A 16 7.53 3.11 -0.09
C CYS A 16 8.05 4.16 0.90
N GLU A 17 7.88 3.90 2.20
CA GLU A 17 8.41 4.69 3.32
C GLU A 17 7.93 6.16 3.32
N ARG A 18 6.88 6.48 2.58
CA ARG A 18 6.29 7.82 2.53
C ARG A 18 5.43 8.08 3.76
N GLU A 19 5.64 9.23 4.38
CA GLU A 19 4.76 9.78 5.41
C GLU A 19 3.55 10.49 4.78
N PHE A 20 2.41 10.40 5.43
CA PHE A 20 1.15 11.01 5.05
C PHE A 20 0.57 11.78 6.23
N GLU A 21 -0.27 12.76 5.93
CA GLU A 21 -0.95 13.57 6.96
C GLU A 21 -2.10 12.80 7.61
N ASP A 22 -2.77 11.95 6.83
CA ASP A 22 -3.96 11.19 7.24
C ASP A 22 -3.91 9.73 6.82
N GLU A 23 -4.54 8.86 7.62
CA GLU A 23 -4.70 7.44 7.33
C GLU A 23 -5.51 7.22 6.04
N LEU A 24 -6.50 8.08 5.77
CA LEU A 24 -7.31 8.00 4.55
C LEU A 24 -6.44 8.22 3.30
N VAL A 25 -5.52 9.19 3.35
CA VAL A 25 -4.60 9.48 2.26
C VAL A 25 -3.61 8.32 2.07
N LEU A 26 -3.10 7.76 3.18
CA LEU A 26 -2.27 6.56 3.16
C LEU A 26 -2.98 5.37 2.50
N ILE A 27 -4.23 5.08 2.89
CA ILE A 27 -5.02 3.98 2.33
C ILE A 27 -5.27 4.20 0.84
N ASN A 28 -5.63 5.42 0.43
CA ASN A 28 -5.82 5.74 -0.98
C ASN A 28 -4.52 5.61 -1.78
N HIS A 29 -3.40 6.04 -1.20
CA HIS A 29 -2.06 5.87 -1.76
C HIS A 29 -1.73 4.38 -1.97
N GLN A 30 -1.96 3.53 -0.97
CA GLN A 30 -1.71 2.09 -1.08
C GLN A 30 -2.52 1.46 -2.22
N LYS A 31 -3.81 1.79 -2.33
CA LYS A 31 -4.68 1.31 -3.41
C LYS A 31 -4.24 1.81 -4.79
N ALA A 32 -3.84 3.06 -4.90
CA ALA A 32 -3.49 3.68 -6.19
C ALA A 32 -2.10 3.28 -6.69
N ARG A 33 -1.13 3.12 -5.79
CA ARG A 33 0.29 2.92 -6.12
C ARG A 33 0.75 1.48 -5.96
N HIS A 34 0.39 0.82 -4.87
CA HIS A 34 0.92 -0.50 -4.54
C HIS A 34 0.05 -1.64 -5.03
N PHE A 35 -1.26 -1.41 -5.14
CA PHE A 35 -2.19 -2.45 -5.60
C PHE A 35 -2.53 -2.39 -7.09
N LYS A 36 -1.60 -1.88 -7.91
CA LYS A 36 -1.73 -1.79 -9.35
C LYS A 36 -0.93 -2.90 -10.02
N CYS A 37 -1.59 -3.72 -10.84
CA CYS A 37 -0.91 -4.71 -11.67
C CYS A 37 -0.05 -4.02 -12.74
N SER A 38 1.24 -4.40 -12.83
CA SER A 38 2.17 -3.84 -13.81
C SER A 38 1.84 -4.26 -15.25
N GLU A 39 1.20 -5.41 -15.44
CA GLU A 39 0.94 -5.98 -16.78
C GLU A 39 -0.34 -5.45 -17.43
N CYS A 40 -1.43 -5.32 -16.67
CA CYS A 40 -2.73 -4.90 -17.21
C CYS A 40 -3.27 -3.61 -16.60
N ASN A 41 -2.48 -2.91 -15.76
CA ASN A 41 -2.89 -1.71 -15.03
C ASN A 41 -4.13 -1.87 -14.13
N LYS A 42 -4.61 -3.12 -13.92
CA LYS A 42 -5.78 -3.40 -13.09
C LYS A 42 -5.47 -3.07 -11.63
N ARG A 43 -6.39 -2.36 -10.97
CA ARG A 43 -6.28 -1.99 -9.56
C ARG A 43 -7.02 -3.01 -8.70
N LEU A 44 -6.33 -3.55 -7.72
CA LEU A 44 -6.82 -4.50 -6.74
C LEU A 44 -6.90 -3.80 -5.37
N ASN A 45 -7.61 -4.39 -4.41
CA ASN A 45 -7.77 -3.79 -3.07
C ASN A 45 -6.91 -4.46 -1.99
N THR A 46 -6.25 -5.57 -2.32
CA THR A 46 -5.46 -6.37 -1.37
C THR A 46 -4.21 -6.94 -2.02
N ALA A 47 -3.15 -7.11 -1.22
CA ALA A 47 -1.91 -7.76 -1.66
C ALA A 47 -2.15 -9.20 -2.11
N ASN A 48 -2.98 -9.97 -1.38
CA ASN A 48 -3.31 -11.35 -1.77
C ASN A 48 -4.08 -11.39 -3.10
N GLY A 49 -4.98 -10.43 -3.33
CA GLY A 49 -5.68 -10.28 -4.60
C GLY A 49 -4.74 -10.00 -5.76
N MET A 50 -3.67 -9.23 -5.55
CA MET A 50 -2.64 -9.04 -6.57
C MET A 50 -1.90 -10.34 -6.89
N VAL A 51 -1.46 -11.10 -5.89
CA VAL A 51 -0.73 -12.37 -6.09
C VAL A 51 -1.57 -13.35 -6.90
N ILE A 52 -2.84 -13.51 -6.54
CA ILE A 52 -3.78 -14.37 -7.27
C ILE A 52 -4.01 -13.82 -8.69
N HIS A 53 -4.22 -12.52 -8.83
CA HIS A 53 -4.47 -11.89 -10.13
C HIS A 53 -3.30 -12.10 -11.11
N VAL A 54 -2.06 -11.81 -10.68
CA VAL A 54 -0.90 -12.00 -11.57
C VAL A 54 -0.60 -13.47 -11.81
N GLY A 55 -0.87 -14.35 -10.82
CA GLY A 55 -0.73 -15.79 -10.99
C GLY A 55 -1.75 -16.40 -11.95
N GLN A 56 -3.01 -15.96 -11.92
CA GLN A 56 -4.08 -16.52 -12.75
C GLN A 56 -4.18 -15.87 -14.13
N VAL A 57 -4.09 -14.55 -14.20
CA VAL A 57 -4.29 -13.79 -15.45
C VAL A 57 -2.99 -13.69 -16.24
N HIS A 58 -1.87 -13.44 -15.56
CA HIS A 58 -0.57 -13.21 -16.20
C HIS A 58 0.38 -14.41 -16.09
N LYS A 59 -0.01 -15.46 -15.35
CA LYS A 59 0.84 -16.63 -15.05
C LYS A 59 2.19 -16.26 -14.43
N ILE A 60 2.27 -15.11 -13.76
CA ILE A 60 3.45 -14.62 -13.04
C ILE A 60 3.42 -15.18 -11.62
N LYS A 61 4.49 -15.87 -11.22
CA LYS A 61 4.68 -16.29 -9.83
C LYS A 61 5.31 -15.17 -9.04
N VAL A 62 4.56 -14.56 -8.12
CA VAL A 62 5.11 -13.66 -7.11
C VAL A 62 5.69 -14.53 -6.00
N THR A 63 6.92 -14.99 -6.18
CA THR A 63 7.72 -15.58 -5.11
C THR A 63 8.35 -14.45 -4.30
N LYS A 64 8.19 -14.54 -2.96
CA LYS A 64 8.78 -13.62 -1.99
C LYS A 64 10.29 -13.82 -1.90
#